data_AF-A0A2N2A756-F1
#
_entry.id   AF-A0A2N2A756-F1
#
_cell.length_a   1.000
_cell.length_b   1.000
_cell.length_c   1.000
_cell.angle_alpha   90.00
_cell.angle_beta   90.00
_cell.angle_gamma   90.00
#
_symmetry.space_group_name_H-M   'P 1'
#
loop_
_entity.id
_entity.type
_entity.pdbx_description
1 polymer ?
#
loop_
_entity_poly.entity_id
_entity_poly.type
_entity_poly.pdbx_seq_one_letter_code
_entity_poly.pdbx_strand_id
1 'polypeptide(L)' 'MKKDDLLAVVTLNKEAVGGDIPIFFASTQEEQAAVAATLSQVLKAMVHDIGNGVYIIVRH' A
#
# COMPACT_ATOMS: atom_id res chain seq x y z
N MET A 1 11.85 -19.69 -8.04
CA MET A 1 11.39 -18.92 -6.87
C MET A 1 10.58 -17.75 -7.42
N LYS A 2 9.27 -17.67 -7.14
CA LYS A 2 8.51 -16.47 -7.49
C LYS A 2 9.02 -15.33 -6.58
N LYS A 3 9.29 -14.17 -7.17
CA LYS A 3 9.62 -12.97 -6.39
C LYS A 3 8.31 -12.35 -5.94
N ASP A 4 8.26 -11.94 -4.68
CA ASP A 4 7.19 -11.10 -4.19
C ASP A 4 7.31 -9.73 -4.86
N ASP A 5 6.25 -9.30 -5.52
CA ASP A 5 6.19 -8.03 -6.23
C ASP A 5 5.52 -6.98 -5.34
N LEU A 6 6.25 -5.91 -5.03
CA LEU A 6 5.69 -4.71 -4.40
C LEU A 6 4.96 -3.89 -5.48
N LEU A 7 3.63 -3.81 -5.37
CA LEU A 7 2.79 -3.24 -6.42
C LEU A 7 2.40 -1.79 -6.17
N ALA A 8 2.19 -1.41 -4.90
CA ALA A 8 1.76 -0.07 -4.52
C ALA A 8 1.99 0.18 -3.02
N VAL A 9 1.92 1.46 -2.64
CA VAL A 9 1.97 1.93 -1.25
C VAL A 9 0.80 2.86 -0.98
N VAL A 10 0.19 2.76 0.20
CA VAL A 10 -0.83 3.70 0.70
C VAL A 10 -0.36 4.27 2.02
N THR A 11 -0.19 5.58 2.13
CA THR A 11 0.36 6.20 3.35
C THR A 11 -0.38 7.44 3.82
N LEU A 12 -0.33 7.68 5.13
CA LEU A 12 -0.70 8.93 5.79
C LEU A 12 0.45 9.94 5.82
N ASN A 13 1.69 9.50 5.59
CA ASN A 13 2.89 10.32 5.72
C ASN A 13 3.67 10.35 4.39
N LYS A 14 3.58 11.49 3.70
CA LYS A 14 4.27 11.74 2.42
C LYS A 14 5.79 11.65 2.52
N GLU A 15 6.36 11.88 3.70
CA GLU A 15 7.80 11.84 3.93
C GLU A 15 8.32 10.44 4.27
N ALA A 16 7.43 9.50 4.64
CA ALA A 16 7.81 8.15 5.04
C ALA A 16 8.10 7.22 3.84
N VAL A 17 7.77 7.65 2.62
CA VAL A 17 7.78 6.81 1.42
C VAL A 17 8.39 7.54 0.24
N GLY A 18 9.04 6.80 -0.65
CA GLY A 18 9.61 7.31 -1.90
C GLY A 18 9.97 6.15 -2.84
N GLY A 19 10.27 6.48 -4.10
CA GLY A 19 10.59 5.49 -5.13
C GLY A 19 9.70 5.61 -6.37
N ASP A 20 9.84 4.66 -7.29
CA ASP A 20 9.21 4.66 -8.62
C ASP A 20 8.04 3.68 -8.71
N ILE A 21 7.27 3.58 -7.63
CA ILE A 21 6.06 2.73 -7.55
C ILE A 21 4.82 3.60 -7.32
N PRO A 22 3.62 3.12 -7.64
CA PRO A 22 2.39 3.83 -7.31
C PRO A 22 2.26 4.08 -5.80
N ILE A 23 2.18 5.36 -5.41
CA ILE A 23 1.99 5.81 -4.03
C ILE A 23 0.67 6.58 -3.93
N PHE A 24 -0.18 6.16 -3.00
CA PHE A 24 -1.46 6.79 -2.69
C PHE A 24 -1.37 7.47 -1.33
N PHE A 25 -1.77 8.73 -1.26
CA PHE A 25 -1.81 9.49 -0.01
C PHE A 25 -3.22 9.54 0.52
N ALA A 26 -3.43 9.00 1.71
CA ALA A 26 -4.68 9.10 2.45
C ALA A 26 -4.59 10.21 3.49
N SER A 27 -5.74 10.80 3.81
CA SER A 27 -5.88 11.87 4.80
C SER A 27 -6.28 11.33 6.18
N THR A 28 -6.91 10.15 6.24
CA THR A 28 -7.29 9.46 7.48
C THR A 28 -7.02 7.97 7.42
N GLN A 29 -7.01 7.30 8.59
CA GLN A 29 -6.84 5.84 8.66
C GLN A 29 -7.98 5.10 7.96
N GLU A 30 -9.21 5.61 8.03
CA GLU A 30 -10.37 5.03 7.34
C GLU A 30 -10.19 5.09 5.82
N GLU A 31 -9.74 6.24 5.29
CA GLU A 31 -9.42 6.38 3.87
C GLU A 31 -8.27 5.46 3.47
N GLN A 32 -7.21 5.39 4.28
CA GLN A 32 -6.06 4.51 4.04
C GLN A 32 -6.50 3.04 3.92
N ALA A 33 -7.33 2.57 4.86
CA ALA A 33 -7.87 1.22 4.86
C ALA A 33 -8.78 0.97 3.64
N ALA A 34 -9.65 1.92 3.29
CA ALA A 34 -10.53 1.80 2.13
C ALA A 34 -9.76 1.73 0.80
N VAL A 35 -8.74 2.58 0.61
CA VAL A 35 -7.88 2.59 -0.58
C VAL A 35 -7.10 1.27 -0.67
N ALA A 36 -6.47 0.83 0.42
CA ALA A 36 -5.70 -0.42 0.42
C ALA A 36 -6.58 -1.65 0.18
N ALA A 37 -7.78 -1.70 0.75
CA ALA A 37 -8.75 -2.76 0.49
C ALA A 37 -9.21 -2.79 -0.97
N THR A 38 -9.42 -1.62 -1.59
CA THR A 38 -9.77 -1.54 -3.01
C THR A 38 -8.63 -2.03 -3.89
N LEU A 39 -7.40 -1.60 -3.61
CA LEU A 39 -6.21 -2.00 -4.36
C LEU A 39 -5.95 -3.50 -4.24
N SER A 40 -6.13 -4.10 -3.06
CA SER A 40 -5.92 -5.53 -2.85
C SER A 40 -6.88 -6.38 -3.70
N GLN A 41 -8.14 -5.96 -3.80
CA GLN A 41 -9.16 -6.61 -4.65
C GLN A 41 -8.83 -6.48 -6.14
N VAL A 42 -8.55 -5.26 -6.61
CA VAL A 42 -8.27 -4.98 -8.03
C VAL A 42 -6.99 -5.69 -8.48
N LEU A 43 -5.95 -5.64 -7.65
CA LEU A 43 -4.64 -6.19 -7.98
C LEU A 43 -4.49 -7.67 -7.61
N LYS A 44 -5.51 -8.30 -6.99
CA LYS A 44 -5.43 -9.68 -6.48
C LYS A 44 -4.15 -9.87 -5.64
N ALA A 45 -3.95 -8.96 -4.70
CA ALA A 45 -2.75 -8.81 -3.90
C ALA A 45 -3.13 -8.68 -2.42
N MET A 46 -2.14 -8.69 -1.53
CA MET A 46 -2.35 -8.57 -0.09
C MET A 46 -1.88 -7.23 0.44
N VAL A 47 -2.55 -6.75 1.47
CA VAL A 47 -2.18 -5.55 2.23
C VAL A 47 -1.31 -5.98 3.39
N HIS A 48 -0.16 -5.35 3.57
CA HIS A 48 0.62 -5.44 4.79
C HIS A 48 0.76 -4.06 5.43
N ASP A 49 0.39 -3.95 6.70
CA ASP A 49 0.71 -2.80 7.53
C ASP A 49 2.14 -2.93 8.04
N ILE A 50 2.96 -1.89 7.86
CA ILE A 50 4.36 -1.86 8.30
C ILE A 50 4.58 -0.97 9.55
N GLY A 51 3.52 -0.44 10.17
CA GLY A 51 3.54 0.08 11.54
C GLY A 51 3.85 1.58 11.71
N ASN A 52 3.79 2.37 10.64
CA ASN A 52 4.11 3.82 10.66
C ASN A 52 3.15 4.65 9.77
N GLY A 53 1.91 4.20 9.65
CA GLY A 53 0.94 4.83 8.74
C GLY A 53 1.28 4.57 7.28
N VAL A 54 1.90 3.43 6.96
CA VAL A 54 2.19 2.97 5.60
C VAL A 54 1.66 1.56 5.45
N TYR A 55 0.87 1.35 4.40
CA TYR A 55 0.45 0.05 3.93
C TYR A 55 1.14 -0.25 2.61
N ILE A 56 1.63 -1.48 2.45
CA ILE A 56 2.21 -1.97 1.20
C ILE A 56 1.29 -3.01 0.57
N ILE A 57 1.21 -3.01 -0.75
CA ILE A 57 0.43 -3.97 -1.53
C ILE A 57 1.40 -4.95 -2.20
N VAL A 58 1.36 -6.23 -1.80
CA VAL A 58 2.32 -7.26 -2.23
C VAL A 58 1.59 -8.42 -2.91
N ARG A 59 2.17 -8.96 -3.98
CA ARG A 59 1.70 -10.19 -4.64
C ARG A 59 2.79 -11.26 -4.60
N HIS A 60 2.42 -12.47 -4.16
CA HIS A 60 3.28 -13.67 -4.12
C HIS A 60 3.22 -14.51 -5.40
#